data_AF-X1KGR0-F1
#
_entry.id   AF-X1KGR0-F1
#
_cell.length_a   1.000
_cell.length_b   1.000
_cell.length_c   1.000
_cell.angle_alpha   90.00
_cell.angle_beta   90.00
_cell.angle_gamma   90.00
#
_symmetry.space_group_name_H-M   'P 1'
#
loop_
_entity.id
_entity.type
_entity.pdbx_description
1 polymer ?
#
loop_
_entity_poly.entity_id
_entity_poly.type
_entity_poly.pdbx_seq_one_letter_code
_entity_poly.pdbx_strand_id
1 'polypeptide(L)'
;MSIDIINELNLEQFRGVFLKYTRKAFQMLPKMDKPRILDIGCGTGLTTIELARLSDGEIIGIDIDQDALDKLNSIIKKKGLSNRIKT
;
A
#
# COMPACT_ATOMS: atom_id res chain seq x y z
N MET A 1 -9.30 11.21 -20.88
CA MET A 1 -9.73 12.45 -20.21
C MET A 1 -9.60 12.35 -18.69
N SER A 2 -10.28 11.43 -18.00
CA SER A 2 -10.15 11.28 -16.53
C SER A 2 -8.78 10.74 -16.09
N ILE A 3 -8.20 9.80 -16.85
CA ILE A 3 -6.86 9.23 -16.57
C ILE A 3 -5.75 10.30 -16.72
N ASP A 4 -5.93 11.23 -17.66
CA ASP A 4 -4.95 12.26 -18.00
C ASP A 4 -4.84 13.29 -16.86
N ILE A 5 -5.98 13.67 -16.27
CA ILE A 5 -6.05 14.55 -15.09
C ILE A 5 -5.39 13.88 -13.87
N ILE A 6 -5.56 12.57 -13.67
CA ILE A 6 -4.94 11.85 -12.54
C ILE A 6 -3.41 11.86 -12.66
N ASN A 7 -2.89 11.70 -13.89
CA ASN A 7 -1.47 11.75 -14.17
C ASN A 7 -0.89 13.17 -14.08
N GLU A 8 -1.62 14.18 -14.55
CA GLU A 8 -1.23 15.60 -14.48
C GLU A 8 -1.21 16.13 -13.03
N LEU A 9 -2.10 15.65 -12.17
CA LEU A 9 -2.21 16.12 -10.77
C LEU A 9 -1.33 15.34 -9.77
N ASN A 10 -0.61 14.31 -10.20
CA ASN A 10 0.20 13.43 -9.35
C ASN A 10 -0.51 13.03 -8.03
N LEU A 11 -1.77 12.57 -8.12
CA LEU A 11 -2.63 12.29 -6.96
C LEU A 11 -2.00 11.35 -5.92
N GLU A 12 -1.17 10.41 -6.39
CA GLU A 12 -0.45 9.48 -5.50
C GLU A 12 0.56 10.23 -4.61
N GLN A 13 1.21 11.28 -5.12
CA GLN A 13 2.10 12.11 -4.32
C GLN A 13 1.34 12.88 -3.24
N PHE A 14 0.13 13.37 -3.53
CA PHE A 14 -0.75 13.99 -2.54
C PHE A 14 -1.18 12.98 -1.46
N ARG A 15 -1.56 11.77 -1.85
CA ARG A 15 -1.93 10.68 -0.92
C ARG A 15 -0.77 10.33 0.01
N GLY A 16 0.48 10.43 -0.47
CA GLY A 16 1.69 10.20 0.32
C GLY A 16 1.81 11.07 1.59
N VAL A 17 1.24 12.28 1.59
CA VAL A 17 1.25 13.18 2.76
C VAL A 17 0.51 12.57 3.96
N PHE A 18 -0.44 11.67 3.73
CA PHE A 18 -1.22 11.01 4.77
C PHE A 18 -0.50 9.82 5.41
N LEU A 19 0.62 9.34 4.86
CA LEU A 19 1.36 8.19 5.42
C LEU A 19 1.84 8.43 6.86
N LYS A 20 1.96 9.68 7.31
CA LYS A 20 2.24 10.02 8.71
C LYS A 20 1.19 9.43 9.67
N TYR A 21 -0.06 9.32 9.24
CA TYR A 21 -1.14 8.76 10.05
C TYR A 21 -1.04 7.23 10.10
N THR A 22 -0.74 6.57 8.97
CA THR A 22 -0.45 5.13 8.91
C THR A 22 0.69 4.75 9.87
N ARG A 23 1.81 5.49 9.80
CA ARG A 23 2.97 5.26 10.68
C ARG A 23 2.61 5.40 12.15
N LYS A 24 1.88 6.48 12.50
CA LYS A 24 1.43 6.73 13.87
C LYS A 24 0.52 5.62 14.37
N ALA A 25 -0.48 5.21 13.58
CA ALA A 25 -1.40 4.14 13.94
C ALA A 25 -0.67 2.81 14.14
N PHE A 26 0.24 2.45 13.23
CA PHE A 26 1.04 1.23 13.34
C PHE A 26 1.90 1.22 14.62
N GLN A 27 2.51 2.34 14.97
CA GLN A 27 3.33 2.49 16.20
C GLN A 27 2.53 2.41 17.50
N MET A 28 1.20 2.58 17.45
CA MET A 28 0.33 2.42 18.63
C MET A 28 -0.02 0.96 18.92
N LEU A 29 0.24 0.05 17.97
CA LEU A 29 0.02 -1.37 18.17
C LEU A 29 1.13 -1.97 19.06
N PRO A 30 0.84 -3.06 19.80
CA PRO A 30 1.89 -3.84 20.45
C PRO A 30 2.96 -4.30 19.45
N LYS A 31 4.20 -4.45 19.91
CA LYS A 31 5.26 -5.02 19.06
C LYS A 31 4.89 -6.44 18.62
N MET A 32 4.98 -6.67 17.32
CA MET A 32 4.78 -7.97 16.67
C MET A 32 5.98 -8.24 15.78
N ASP A 33 6.50 -9.47 15.79
CA ASP A 33 7.68 -9.83 15.01
C ASP A 33 7.34 -9.90 13.51
N LYS A 34 6.45 -10.80 13.13
CA LYS A 34 6.01 -11.03 11.74
C LYS A 34 4.49 -11.02 11.64
N PRO A 35 3.85 -9.84 11.77
CA PRO A 35 2.40 -9.74 11.74
C PRO A 35 1.85 -10.16 10.37
N ARG A 36 0.61 -10.65 10.36
CA ARG A 36 -0.18 -10.80 9.14
C ARG A 36 -1.16 -9.63 9.08
N ILE A 37 -1.09 -8.84 8.03
CA ILE A 37 -1.82 -7.58 7.90
C ILE A 37 -2.78 -7.66 6.71
N LEU A 38 -4.03 -7.25 6.92
CA LEU A 38 -5.03 -7.08 5.86
C LEU A 38 -5.26 -5.59 5.65
N ASP A 39 -5.03 -5.12 4.42
CA ASP A 39 -5.26 -3.73 4.00
C ASP A 39 -6.50 -3.68 3.11
N ILE A 40 -7.63 -3.21 3.66
CA ILE A 40 -8.93 -3.19 2.98
C ILE A 40 -9.13 -1.84 2.29
N GLY A 41 -9.45 -1.86 1.00
CA GLY A 41 -9.48 -0.65 0.18
C GLY A 41 -8.07 -0.13 -0.08
N CYS A 42 -7.15 -1.05 -0.42
CA CYS A 42 -5.72 -0.73 -0.52
C CYS A 42 -5.38 0.22 -1.68
N GLY A 43 -6.28 0.36 -2.66
CA GLY A 43 -6.08 1.10 -3.89
C GLY A 43 -4.79 0.70 -4.59
N THR A 44 -4.02 1.70 -5.03
CA THR A 44 -2.70 1.56 -5.64
C THR A 44 -1.61 1.11 -4.67
N GLY A 45 -1.94 0.99 -3.38
CA GLY A 45 -1.14 0.35 -2.33
C GLY A 45 -0.05 1.21 -1.68
N LEU A 46 -0.19 2.54 -1.64
CA LEU A 46 0.70 3.40 -0.85
C LEU A 46 0.81 2.93 0.61
N THR A 47 -0.34 2.67 1.25
CA THR A 47 -0.41 2.15 2.62
C THR A 47 0.16 0.74 2.70
N THR A 48 -0.21 -0.14 1.78
CA THR A 48 0.26 -1.53 1.71
C THR A 48 1.79 -1.62 1.67
N ILE A 49 2.43 -0.80 0.82
CA ILE A 49 3.89 -0.75 0.68
C ILE A 49 4.54 -0.14 1.92
N GLU A 50 3.93 0.88 2.53
CA GLU A 50 4.42 1.47 3.78
C GLU A 50 4.37 0.46 4.93
N LEU A 51 3.32 -0.34 5.05
CA LEU A 51 3.20 -1.41 6.05
C LEU A 51 4.27 -2.50 5.88
N ALA A 52 4.62 -2.83 4.63
CA ALA A 52 5.72 -3.75 4.33
C ALA A 52 7.08 -3.21 4.74
N ARG A 53 7.25 -1.88 4.77
CA ARG A 53 8.47 -1.22 5.23
C ARG A 53 8.54 -1.11 6.76
N LEU A 54 7.39 -0.92 7.41
CA LEU A 54 7.29 -0.75 8.86
C LEU A 54 7.35 -2.07 9.64
N SER A 55 7.24 -3.21 8.96
CA SER A 55 7.23 -4.54 9.56
C SER A 55 8.02 -5.54 8.73
N ASP A 56 8.33 -6.70 9.30
CA ASP A 56 8.77 -7.89 8.55
C ASP A 56 7.61 -8.88 8.30
N GLY A 57 6.38 -8.38 8.39
CA GLY A 57 5.15 -9.14 8.22
C GLY A 57 4.74 -9.45 6.78
N GLU A 58 3.72 -10.29 6.66
CA GLU A 58 3.01 -10.56 5.41
C GLU A 58 1.80 -9.65 5.29
N ILE A 59 1.54 -9.12 4.09
CA ILE A 59 0.42 -8.22 3.83
C ILE A 59 -0.43 -8.76 2.69
N ILE A 60 -1.75 -8.70 2.87
CA ILE A 60 -2.76 -8.94 1.85
C ILE A 60 -3.50 -7.62 1.65
N GLY A 61 -3.45 -7.05 0.45
CA GLY A 61 -4.23 -5.86 0.09
C GLY A 61 -5.44 -6.25 -0.74
N ILE A 62 -6.63 -5.79 -0.37
CA ILE A 62 -7.84 -6.03 -1.18
C ILE A 62 -8.45 -4.69 -1.59
N ASP A 63 -8.93 -4.63 -2.83
CA ASP A 63 -9.70 -3.51 -3.35
C ASP A 63 -10.74 -4.02 -4.36
N ILE A 64 -11.80 -3.25 -4.55
CA ILE A 64 -12.81 -3.52 -5.58
C ILE A 64 -12.33 -3.04 -6.96
N ASP A 65 -11.38 -2.11 -7.00
CA ASP A 65 -10.81 -1.55 -8.21
C ASP A 65 -9.64 -2.41 -8.73
N GLN A 66 -9.89 -3.23 -9.74
CA GLN A 66 -8.88 -4.10 -10.35
C GLN A 66 -7.73 -3.31 -10.99
N ASP A 67 -7.98 -2.13 -11.57
CA ASP A 67 -6.92 -1.31 -12.17
C ASP A 67 -5.95 -0.79 -11.09
N ALA A 68 -6.48 -0.52 -9.90
CA ALA A 68 -5.66 -0.16 -8.75
C ALA A 68 -4.81 -1.35 -8.25
N LEU A 69 -5.39 -2.55 -8.19
CA LEU A 69 -4.66 -3.78 -7.85
C LEU A 69 -3.59 -4.12 -8.87
N ASP A 70 -3.83 -3.92 -10.17
CA ASP A 70 -2.84 -4.16 -11.22
C ASP A 70 -1.63 -3.21 -11.08
N LYS A 71 -1.88 -1.95 -10.73
CA LYS A 71 -0.82 -0.98 -10.40
C LYS A 71 -0.04 -1.42 -9.16
N LEU A 72 -0.73 -1.85 -8.10
CA LEU A 72 -0.10 -2.35 -6.89
C LEU A 72 0.77 -3.58 -7.20
N ASN A 73 0.28 -4.54 -7.97
CA ASN A 73 1.03 -5.72 -8.40
C ASN A 73 2.29 -5.35 -9.20
N SER A 74 2.20 -4.36 -10.09
CA SER A 74 3.36 -3.82 -10.80
C SER A 74 4.40 -3.22 -9.85
N ILE A 75 3.96 -2.45 -8.85
CA ILE A 75 4.84 -1.87 -7.80
C ILE A 75 5.48 -2.97 -6.95
N ILE A 76 4.71 -3.98 -6.52
CA ILE A 76 5.19 -5.13 -5.73
C ILE A 76 6.31 -5.85 -6.47
N LYS A 77 6.09 -6.16 -7.76
CA LYS A 77 7.09 -6.83 -8.60
C LYS A 77 8.34 -5.97 -8.78
N LYS A 78 8.17 -4.68 -9.11
CA LYS A 78 9.29 -3.74 -9.30
C LYS A 78 10.14 -3.55 -8.04
N LYS A 79 9.53 -3.62 -6.86
CA LYS A 79 10.21 -3.50 -5.56
C LYS A 79 10.70 -4.84 -4.99
N GLY A 80 10.47 -5.97 -5.67
CA GLY A 80 10.88 -7.28 -5.20
C GLY A 80 10.14 -7.75 -3.93
N LEU A 81 8.90 -7.29 -3.73
CA LEU A 81 8.10 -7.55 -2.52
C LEU A 81 7.10 -8.70 -2.68
N SER A 82 7.14 -9.43 -3.81
CA SER A 82 6.17 -10.49 -4.15
C SER A 82 6.15 -11.67 -3.17
N ASN A 83 7.19 -11.85 -2.37
CA ASN A 83 7.24 -12.86 -1.31
C ASN A 83 6.47 -12.44 -0.05
N ARG A 84 6.16 -11.14 0.12
CA ARG A 84 5.59 -10.58 1.34
C ARG A 84 4.23 -9.91 1.14
N ILE A 85 3.93 -9.45 -0.06
CA ILE A 85 2.68 -8.74 -0.38
C ILE A 85 1.91 -9.50 -1.44
N LYS A 86 0.62 -9.72 -1.18
CA LYS A 86 -0.34 -10.32 -2.11
C LYS A 86 -1.54 -9.37 -2.26
N THR A 87 -2.22 -9.48 -3.39
CA THR A 87 -3.51 -8.83 -3.65
C THR A 87 -4.57 -9.87 -3.93
#